data_AF-A0A920SHA4-F1
#
_entry.id   AF-A0A920SHA4-F1
#
_cell.length_a   1.000
_cell.length_b   1.000
_cell.length_c   1.000
_cell.angle_alpha   90.00
_cell.angle_beta   90.00
_cell.angle_gamma   90.00
#
_symmetry.space_group_name_H-M   'P 1'
#
loop_
_entity.id
_entity.type
_entity.pdbx_description
1 polymer ?
#
loop_
_entity_poly.entity_id
_entity_poly.type
_entity_poly.pdbx_seq_one_letter_code
_entity_poly.pdbx_strand_id
1 'polypeptide(L)'
;MGSSLDRPQIEYVALGHIHKHQILRHDPPMVVYSGSLQRVDFSEEGDDKGFCVVDLDPNEPQGQRMTSFQFHKLEARSFVTVDVSVEPQDVDPTATVIRAIARKEIADSVVRVRIALTAESEAHLRETEIRGALGPAHFIASISKEVAGARRTRISAAEGEDLQPMQALGLYLDSRNIEGERRDKIMRKAEELIEMDLADPNEVG
;
A
#
# COMPACT_ATOMS: atom_id res chain seq x y z
N MET A 1 30.80 -12.04 -0.31
CA MET A 1 30.77 -10.96 0.71
C MET A 1 29.89 -11.44 1.85
N GLY A 2 30.47 -11.77 2.99
CA GLY A 2 29.72 -12.25 4.16
C GLY A 2 29.04 -11.06 4.85
N SER A 3 27.72 -11.15 5.03
CA SER A 3 26.98 -10.20 5.86
C SER A 3 27.52 -10.25 7.29
N SER A 4 27.53 -9.12 8.01
CA SER A 4 27.99 -9.05 9.42
C SER A 4 27.22 -9.97 10.38
N LEU A 5 26.07 -10.48 9.93
CA LEU A 5 25.18 -11.40 10.63
C LEU A 5 25.52 -12.88 10.39
N ASP A 6 26.40 -13.21 9.45
CA ASP A 6 26.80 -14.59 9.16
C ASP A 6 27.89 -15.07 10.14
N ARG A 7 27.50 -15.16 11.40
CA ARG A 7 28.37 -15.60 12.50
C ARG A 7 28.00 -17.02 12.90
N PRO A 8 28.93 -18.00 12.83
CA PRO A 8 28.65 -19.38 13.21
C PRO A 8 28.32 -19.55 14.70
N GLN A 9 28.56 -18.51 15.50
CA GLN A 9 28.21 -18.48 16.93
C GLN A 9 26.73 -18.18 17.21
N ILE A 10 25.97 -17.79 16.20
CA ILE A 10 24.57 -17.38 16.32
C ILE A 10 23.72 -18.44 15.61
N GLU A 11 22.67 -18.91 16.27
CA GLU A 11 21.74 -19.90 15.70
C GLU A 11 20.50 -19.25 15.08
N TYR A 12 20.03 -18.14 15.66
CA TYR A 12 18.83 -17.44 15.21
C TYR A 12 18.98 -15.93 15.41
N VAL A 13 18.56 -15.16 14.41
CA VAL A 13 18.50 -13.70 14.46
C VAL A 13 17.04 -13.26 14.37
N ALA A 14 16.50 -12.80 15.49
CA ALA A 14 15.17 -12.23 15.58
C ALA A 14 15.18 -10.77 15.11
N LEU A 15 14.53 -10.49 13.98
CA LEU A 15 14.38 -9.13 13.45
C LEU A 15 12.98 -8.56 13.72
N GLY A 16 12.86 -7.24 13.75
CA GLY A 16 11.60 -6.50 13.97
C GLY A 16 11.42 -5.32 13.01
N HIS A 17 10.52 -4.38 13.32
CA HIS A 17 10.16 -3.20 12.49
C HIS A 17 9.33 -3.51 11.22
N ILE A 18 9.55 -4.65 10.57
CA ILE A 18 8.72 -5.08 9.43
C ILE A 18 7.50 -5.85 9.96
N HIS A 19 6.30 -5.44 9.54
CA HIS A 19 5.03 -6.01 10.00
C HIS A 19 4.64 -7.33 9.30
N LYS A 20 5.33 -7.66 8.21
CA LYS A 20 5.16 -8.91 7.48
C LYS A 20 6.10 -9.98 8.03
N HIS A 21 5.55 -11.16 8.32
CA HIS A 21 6.37 -12.33 8.61
C HIS A 21 7.16 -12.74 7.35
N GLN A 22 8.48 -12.87 7.49
CA GLN A 22 9.33 -13.34 6.41
C GLN A 22 10.62 -13.96 6.94
N ILE A 23 11.06 -15.02 6.28
CA ILE A 23 12.35 -15.67 6.54
C ILE A 23 13.33 -15.15 5.48
N LEU A 24 14.35 -14.40 5.92
CA LEU A 24 15.39 -13.91 5.02
C LEU A 24 16.46 -14.96 4.75
N ARG A 25 16.66 -15.87 5.71
CA ARG A 25 17.62 -16.97 5.61
C ARG A 25 17.15 -18.15 6.44
N HIS A 26 17.22 -19.35 5.84
CA HIS A 26 16.84 -20.60 6.49
C HIS A 26 18.01 -21.28 7.20
N ASP A 27 19.24 -21.17 6.67
CA ASP A 27 20.43 -21.80 7.27
C ASP A 27 20.96 -21.04 8.49
N PRO A 28 21.59 -21.71 9.48
CA PRO A 28 22.13 -21.06 10.68
C PRO A 28 23.20 -19.98 10.42
N PRO A 29 23.11 -18.80 11.07
CA PRO A 29 21.94 -18.32 11.79
C PRO A 29 20.72 -18.12 10.88
N MET A 30 19.60 -18.72 11.26
CA MET A 30 18.32 -18.45 10.62
C MET A 30 17.93 -16.99 10.90
N VAL A 31 17.48 -16.25 9.90
CA VAL A 31 17.19 -14.81 10.02
C VAL A 31 15.74 -14.57 9.67
N VAL A 32 14.96 -14.08 10.64
CA VAL A 32 13.49 -14.02 10.52
C VAL A 32 12.95 -12.71 11.06
N TYR A 33 12.08 -12.07 10.29
CA TYR A 33 11.15 -11.08 10.82
C TYR A 33 9.89 -11.80 11.31
N SER A 34 9.54 -11.63 12.59
CA SER A 34 8.32 -12.23 13.15
C SER A 34 7.04 -11.65 12.55
N GLY A 35 7.10 -10.40 12.07
CA GLY A 35 5.91 -9.63 11.72
C GLY A 35 5.17 -9.10 12.95
N SER A 36 4.01 -8.51 12.72
CA SER A 36 3.07 -8.05 13.74
C SER A 36 2.03 -9.12 14.11
N LEU A 37 1.39 -8.96 15.27
CA LEU A 37 0.31 -9.85 15.73
C LEU A 37 -1.06 -9.50 15.12
N GLN A 38 -1.23 -8.28 14.63
CA GLN A 38 -2.46 -7.75 14.03
C GLN A 38 -2.12 -6.91 12.80
N ARG A 39 -3.10 -6.75 11.91
CA ARG A 39 -3.00 -5.85 10.75
C ARG A 39 -3.15 -4.40 11.20
N VAL A 40 -2.27 -3.53 10.74
CA VAL A 40 -2.34 -2.09 11.01
C VAL A 40 -3.13 -1.36 9.93
N ASP A 41 -2.92 -1.74 8.67
CA ASP A 41 -3.62 -1.16 7.52
C ASP A 41 -3.88 -2.18 6.40
N PHE A 42 -4.52 -1.72 5.32
CA PHE A 42 -4.91 -2.55 4.17
C PHE A 42 -3.73 -3.02 3.30
N SER A 43 -2.52 -2.47 3.44
CA SER A 43 -1.34 -3.02 2.76
C SER A 43 -0.97 -4.40 3.32
N GLU A 44 -1.39 -4.69 4.55
CA GLU A 44 -1.19 -5.96 5.26
C GLU A 44 -2.40 -6.91 5.12
N GLU A 45 -3.37 -6.60 4.25
CA GLU A 45 -4.61 -7.38 4.08
C GLU A 45 -4.34 -8.88 3.85
N GLY A 46 -3.38 -9.19 2.98
CA GLY A 46 -3.00 -10.56 2.64
C GLY A 46 -1.91 -11.17 3.53
N ASP A 47 -1.41 -10.44 4.53
CA ASP A 47 -0.32 -10.95 5.37
C ASP A 47 -0.84 -11.92 6.43
N ASP A 48 -0.10 -13.01 6.61
CA ASP A 48 -0.25 -13.86 7.80
C ASP A 48 0.27 -13.11 9.03
N LYS A 49 -0.47 -13.21 10.14
CA LYS A 49 -0.10 -12.63 11.43
C LYS A 49 0.10 -13.74 12.44
N GLY A 50 1.06 -13.57 13.34
CA GLY A 50 1.45 -14.66 14.22
C GLY A 50 2.72 -14.39 14.99
N PHE A 51 3.25 -15.44 15.59
CA PHE A 51 4.51 -15.40 16.33
C PHE A 51 5.35 -16.63 16.03
N CYS A 52 6.68 -16.49 16.19
CA CYS A 52 7.61 -17.60 16.04
C CYS A 52 7.89 -18.26 17.39
N VAL A 53 7.89 -19.58 17.41
CA VAL A 53 8.44 -20.40 18.50
C VAL A 53 9.71 -21.04 17.98
N VAL A 54 10.79 -20.89 18.75
CA VAL A 54 12.12 -21.39 18.41
C VAL A 54 12.64 -22.17 19.60
N ASP A 55 13.01 -23.43 19.36
CA ASP A 55 13.58 -24.29 20.38
C ASP A 55 15.10 -24.37 20.21
N LEU A 56 15.83 -24.19 21.31
CA LEU A 56 17.29 -24.23 21.36
C LEU A 56 17.74 -25.31 22.36
N ASP A 57 18.55 -26.27 21.92
CA ASP A 57 19.19 -27.26 22.79
C ASP A 57 20.64 -26.83 23.12
N PRO A 58 20.94 -26.47 24.37
CA PRO A 58 22.29 -26.04 24.76
C PRO A 58 23.34 -27.17 24.69
N ASN A 59 22.91 -28.44 24.65
CA ASN A 59 23.81 -29.59 24.56
C ASN A 59 24.34 -29.82 23.14
N GLU A 60 23.68 -29.25 22.14
CA GLU A 60 24.12 -29.34 20.75
C GLU A 60 25.33 -28.42 20.47
N PRO A 61 26.16 -28.76 19.46
CA PRO A 61 27.28 -27.93 19.04
C PRO A 61 26.84 -26.50 18.73
N GLN A 62 27.69 -25.52 19.07
CA GLN A 62 27.46 -24.13 18.72
C GLN A 62 27.24 -23.98 17.19
N GLY A 63 26.23 -23.20 16.81
CA GLY A 63 25.79 -23.07 15.42
C GLY A 63 24.78 -24.15 14.97
N GLN A 64 24.49 -25.14 15.81
CA GLN A 64 23.53 -26.23 15.54
C GLN A 64 22.48 -26.40 16.64
N ARG A 65 22.39 -25.45 17.59
CA ARG A 65 21.49 -25.57 18.75
C ARG A 65 20.02 -25.40 18.42
N MET A 66 19.68 -24.81 17.27
CA MET A 66 18.28 -24.66 16.87
C MET A 66 17.71 -25.98 16.39
N THR A 67 16.87 -26.60 17.21
CA THR A 67 16.27 -27.91 16.95
C THR A 67 14.89 -27.80 16.32
N SER A 68 14.20 -26.68 16.50
CA SER A 68 12.86 -26.45 15.96
C SER A 68 12.61 -24.97 15.68
N PHE A 69 11.83 -24.71 14.63
CA PHE A 69 11.27 -23.40 14.31
C PHE A 69 9.84 -23.59 13.82
N GLN A 70 8.89 -22.88 14.43
CA GLN A 70 7.47 -22.92 14.05
C GLN A 70 6.88 -21.52 14.04
N PHE A 71 6.16 -21.16 12.99
CA PHE A 71 5.36 -19.95 12.95
C PHE A 71 3.90 -20.29 13.27
N HIS A 72 3.41 -19.81 14.41
CA HIS A 72 2.03 -19.99 14.84
C HIS A 72 1.18 -18.84 14.31
N LYS A 73 0.37 -19.13 13.30
CA LYS A 73 -0.61 -18.19 12.77
C LYS A 73 -1.67 -17.89 13.81
N LEU A 74 -2.04 -16.62 13.90
CA LEU A 74 -3.16 -16.13 14.70
C LEU A 74 -4.36 -15.86 13.79
N GLU A 75 -5.54 -16.04 14.35
CA GLU A 75 -6.79 -15.55 13.75
C GLU A 75 -6.91 -14.03 13.95
N ALA A 76 -5.95 -13.29 13.39
CA ALA A 76 -5.97 -11.83 13.39
C ALA A 76 -7.13 -11.33 12.53
N ARG A 77 -7.80 -10.28 13.00
CA ARG A 77 -8.98 -9.71 12.34
C ARG A 77 -8.67 -9.44 10.86
N SER A 78 -9.53 -9.94 9.98
CA SER A 78 -9.36 -9.77 8.55
C SER A 78 -9.59 -8.32 8.15
N PHE A 79 -8.79 -7.86 7.20
CA PHE A 79 -9.07 -6.64 6.44
C PHE A 79 -9.59 -7.12 5.09
N VAL A 80 -10.58 -6.44 4.52
CA VAL A 80 -11.19 -6.86 3.25
C VAL A 80 -11.41 -5.66 2.36
N THR A 81 -10.77 -5.67 1.19
CA THR A 81 -11.06 -4.71 0.13
C THR A 81 -12.09 -5.30 -0.83
N VAL A 82 -13.20 -4.58 -1.01
CA VAL A 82 -14.22 -4.85 -2.02
C VAL A 82 -14.03 -3.86 -3.16
N ASP A 83 -13.43 -4.32 -4.25
CA ASP A 83 -13.27 -3.55 -5.47
C ASP A 83 -14.40 -3.86 -6.45
N VAL A 84 -15.07 -2.80 -6.93
CA VAL A 84 -16.19 -2.91 -7.86
C VAL A 84 -16.00 -1.92 -9.00
N SER A 85 -16.12 -2.40 -10.23
CA SER A 85 -16.26 -1.55 -11.41
C SER A 85 -17.70 -1.65 -11.90
N VAL A 86 -18.38 -0.51 -11.99
CA VAL A 86 -19.74 -0.37 -12.48
C VAL A 86 -19.67 0.06 -13.94
N GLU A 87 -20.32 -0.71 -14.80
CA GLU A 87 -20.41 -0.39 -16.23
C GLU A 87 -21.25 0.88 -16.45
N PRO A 88 -20.90 1.75 -17.43
CA PRO A 88 -21.63 2.99 -17.68
C PRO A 88 -23.15 2.81 -17.90
N GLN A 89 -23.52 1.73 -18.57
CA GLN A 89 -24.90 1.36 -18.91
C GLN A 89 -25.60 0.50 -17.84
N ASP A 90 -25.00 0.36 -16.65
CA ASP A 90 -25.63 -0.39 -15.56
C ASP A 90 -26.88 0.35 -15.05
N VAL A 91 -28.02 -0.33 -15.16
CA VAL A 91 -29.34 0.18 -14.75
C VAL A 91 -29.51 0.23 -13.22
N ASP A 92 -28.73 -0.56 -12.48
CA ASP A 92 -28.76 -0.58 -11.01
C ASP A 92 -27.34 -0.74 -10.44
N PRO A 93 -26.59 0.38 -10.38
CA PRO A 93 -25.22 0.37 -9.86
C PRO A 93 -25.17 -0.04 -8.38
N THR A 94 -26.24 0.21 -7.61
CA THR A 94 -26.33 -0.16 -6.20
C THR A 94 -26.36 -1.68 -6.05
N ALA A 95 -27.21 -2.36 -6.82
CA ALA A 95 -27.29 -3.82 -6.79
C ALA A 95 -25.98 -4.48 -7.24
N THR A 96 -25.27 -3.90 -8.20
CA THR A 96 -23.93 -4.38 -8.62
C THR A 96 -22.93 -4.34 -7.47
N VAL A 97 -22.88 -3.24 -6.72
CA VAL A 97 -22.00 -3.11 -5.55
C VAL A 97 -22.39 -4.09 -4.44
N ILE A 98 -23.69 -4.21 -4.14
CA ILE A 98 -24.17 -5.16 -3.10
C ILE A 98 -23.80 -6.61 -3.47
N ARG A 99 -23.95 -7.00 -4.75
CA ARG A 99 -23.52 -8.33 -5.22
C ARG A 99 -22.02 -8.54 -5.05
N ALA A 100 -21.20 -7.52 -5.27
CA ALA A 100 -19.75 -7.62 -5.08
C ALA A 100 -19.38 -7.77 -3.60
N ILE A 101 -20.05 -7.04 -2.70
CA ILE A 101 -19.90 -7.19 -1.25
C ILE A 101 -20.25 -8.62 -0.82
N ALA A 102 -21.37 -9.16 -1.31
CA ALA A 102 -21.84 -10.50 -0.97
C ALA A 102 -20.92 -11.65 -1.43
N ARG A 103 -19.97 -11.39 -2.34
CA ARG A 103 -18.97 -12.38 -2.78
C ARG A 103 -17.75 -12.45 -1.87
N LYS A 104 -17.67 -11.59 -0.86
CA LYS A 104 -16.54 -11.49 0.07
C LYS A 104 -17.00 -11.86 1.48
N GLU A 105 -16.12 -12.54 2.21
CA GLU A 105 -16.31 -12.83 3.62
C GLU A 105 -16.03 -11.56 4.43
N ILE A 106 -17.10 -10.82 4.75
CA ILE A 106 -16.99 -9.53 5.46
C ILE A 106 -17.35 -9.61 6.95
N ALA A 107 -17.82 -10.77 7.42
CA ALA A 107 -18.24 -10.91 8.81
C ALA A 107 -17.07 -10.64 9.79
N ASP A 108 -17.31 -9.77 10.78
CA ASP A 108 -16.33 -9.36 11.79
C ASP A 108 -15.01 -8.77 11.24
N SER A 109 -14.98 -8.38 9.96
CA SER A 109 -13.78 -7.83 9.32
C SER A 109 -13.78 -6.30 9.28
N VAL A 110 -12.61 -5.72 9.02
CA VAL A 110 -12.44 -4.30 8.68
C VAL A 110 -12.55 -4.16 7.16
N VAL A 111 -13.62 -3.53 6.68
CA VAL A 111 -13.94 -3.50 5.25
C VAL A 111 -13.71 -2.12 4.66
N ARG A 112 -13.12 -2.08 3.47
CA ARG A 112 -13.11 -0.90 2.60
C ARG A 112 -13.72 -1.26 1.26
N VAL A 113 -14.59 -0.40 0.76
CA VAL A 113 -15.19 -0.54 -0.58
C VAL A 113 -14.63 0.53 -1.50
N ARG A 114 -14.17 0.15 -2.68
CA ARG A 114 -13.78 1.08 -3.76
C ARG A 114 -14.65 0.80 -4.99
N ILE A 115 -15.34 1.83 -5.45
CA ILE A 115 -16.33 1.75 -6.52
C ILE A 115 -15.83 2.63 -7.66
N ALA A 116 -15.44 2.04 -8.79
CA ALA A 116 -15.17 2.73 -10.03
C ALA A 116 -16.47 2.82 -10.85
N LEU A 117 -16.87 4.02 -11.26
CA LEU A 117 -18.15 4.25 -11.95
C LEU A 117 -18.13 5.54 -12.78
N THR A 118 -19.14 5.78 -13.61
CA THR A 118 -19.31 7.07 -14.31
C THR A 118 -20.09 8.06 -13.43
N ALA A 119 -20.07 9.35 -13.78
CA ALA A 119 -20.83 10.38 -13.07
C ALA A 119 -22.35 10.13 -13.14
N GLU A 120 -22.82 9.58 -14.26
CA GLU A 120 -24.22 9.20 -14.44
C GLU A 120 -24.61 8.04 -13.52
N SER A 121 -23.79 6.99 -13.42
CA SER A 121 -24.03 5.88 -12.49
C SER A 121 -23.93 6.33 -11.03
N GLU A 122 -23.06 7.29 -10.71
CA GLU A 122 -22.92 7.82 -9.34
C GLU A 122 -24.21 8.47 -8.84
N ALA A 123 -24.90 9.22 -9.69
CA ALA A 123 -26.17 9.85 -9.34
C ALA A 123 -27.27 8.85 -8.93
N HIS A 124 -27.16 7.60 -9.40
CA HIS A 124 -28.11 6.52 -9.11
C HIS A 124 -27.65 5.60 -7.96
N LEU A 125 -26.48 5.86 -7.37
CA LEU A 125 -25.91 5.01 -6.33
C LEU A 125 -26.50 5.36 -4.96
N ARG A 126 -27.05 4.36 -4.27
CA ARG A 126 -27.68 4.52 -2.94
C ARG A 126 -26.77 4.03 -1.83
N GLU A 127 -26.02 4.96 -1.26
CA GLU A 127 -25.03 4.66 -0.24
C GLU A 127 -25.61 4.05 1.05
N THR A 128 -26.86 4.38 1.39
CA THR A 128 -27.57 3.79 2.54
C THR A 128 -27.75 2.28 2.39
N GLU A 129 -28.08 1.81 1.18
CA GLU A 129 -28.26 0.39 0.91
C GLU A 129 -26.91 -0.36 0.93
N ILE A 130 -25.85 0.26 0.39
CA ILE A 130 -24.48 -0.26 0.45
C ILE A 130 -24.01 -0.40 1.90
N ARG A 131 -24.25 0.61 2.74
CA ARG A 131 -23.95 0.54 4.18
C ARG A 131 -24.75 -0.57 4.87
N GLY A 132 -26.01 -0.76 4.49
CA GLY A 132 -26.84 -1.87 4.97
C GLY A 132 -26.23 -3.23 4.65
N ALA A 133 -25.74 -3.42 3.43
CA ALA A 133 -25.07 -4.67 3.00
C ALA A 133 -23.75 -4.93 3.74
N LEU A 134 -23.07 -3.89 4.23
CA LEU A 134 -21.86 -4.00 5.05
C LEU A 134 -22.15 -4.25 6.54
N GLY A 135 -23.41 -4.37 6.95
CA GLY A 135 -23.80 -4.56 8.36
C GLY A 135 -23.09 -5.69 9.11
N PRO A 136 -22.75 -6.84 8.49
CA PRO A 136 -21.99 -7.90 9.16
C PRO A 136 -20.53 -7.55 9.50
N ALA A 137 -19.97 -6.48 8.91
CA ALA A 137 -18.60 -6.06 9.16
C ALA A 137 -18.42 -5.51 10.57
N HIS A 138 -17.23 -5.71 11.14
CA HIS A 138 -16.88 -5.09 12.41
C HIS A 138 -16.74 -3.58 12.27
N PHE A 139 -16.10 -3.15 11.18
CA PHE A 139 -15.84 -1.74 10.93
C PHE A 139 -15.81 -1.44 9.43
N ILE A 140 -16.50 -0.38 9.03
CA ILE A 140 -16.46 0.15 7.66
C ILE A 140 -15.41 1.26 7.64
N ALA A 141 -14.22 0.93 7.12
CA ALA A 141 -13.10 1.86 7.05
C ALA A 141 -13.35 3.00 6.04
N SER A 142 -13.82 2.67 4.84
CA SER A 142 -14.27 3.67 3.87
C SER A 142 -15.15 3.08 2.78
N ILE A 143 -15.95 3.94 2.16
CA ILE A 143 -16.65 3.68 0.89
C ILE A 143 -16.20 4.80 -0.06
N SER A 144 -15.39 4.45 -1.05
CA SER A 144 -14.73 5.40 -1.95
C SER A 144 -15.30 5.26 -3.36
N LYS A 145 -15.62 6.39 -4.00
CA LYS A 145 -16.15 6.46 -5.36
C LYS A 145 -15.10 7.07 -6.28
N GLU A 146 -14.72 6.35 -7.33
CA GLU A 146 -13.77 6.77 -8.35
C GLU A 146 -14.53 7.01 -9.66
N VAL A 147 -14.84 8.28 -9.92
CA VAL A 147 -15.65 8.67 -11.07
C VAL A 147 -14.77 8.84 -12.31
N ALA A 148 -14.97 7.98 -13.31
CA ALA A 148 -14.33 8.10 -14.61
C ALA A 148 -14.73 9.43 -15.27
N GLY A 149 -13.75 10.30 -15.51
CA GLY A 149 -13.95 11.66 -16.04
C GLY A 149 -13.60 12.79 -15.05
N ALA A 150 -13.42 12.49 -13.76
CA ALA A 150 -12.67 13.38 -12.89
C ALA A 150 -11.23 13.37 -13.38
N ARG A 151 -10.82 14.42 -14.09
CA ARG A 151 -9.51 14.58 -14.74
C ARG A 151 -8.40 14.38 -13.71
N ARG A 152 -7.97 13.13 -13.49
CA ARG A 152 -6.71 12.83 -12.83
C ARG A 152 -5.65 13.07 -13.88
N THR A 153 -5.17 14.31 -13.93
CA THR A 153 -3.87 14.68 -14.48
C THR A 153 -2.79 14.01 -13.63
N ARG A 154 -2.69 12.70 -13.74
CA ARG A 154 -1.62 11.92 -13.16
C ARG A 154 -0.69 11.59 -14.32
N ILE A 155 0.43 12.30 -14.38
CA ILE A 155 1.53 12.01 -15.30
C ILE A 155 1.91 10.55 -15.06
N SER A 156 1.88 9.72 -16.09
CA SER A 156 2.23 8.31 -15.94
C SER A 156 3.72 8.18 -15.62
N ALA A 157 4.12 7.12 -14.90
CA ALA A 157 5.52 6.92 -14.54
C ALA A 157 6.45 6.82 -15.76
N ALA A 158 5.94 6.31 -16.89
CA ALA A 158 6.65 6.22 -18.16
C ALA A 158 6.82 7.59 -18.85
N GLU A 159 5.89 8.51 -18.66
CA GLU A 159 6.04 9.90 -19.12
C GLU A 159 6.97 10.70 -18.19
N GLY A 160 7.08 10.30 -16.92
CA GLY A 160 7.88 10.96 -15.89
C GLY A 160 9.40 10.87 -16.07
N GLU A 161 9.91 9.78 -16.65
CA GLU A 161 11.36 9.52 -16.74
C GLU A 161 12.10 10.40 -17.77
N ASP A 162 11.40 10.86 -18.82
CA ASP A 162 11.99 11.70 -19.88
C ASP A 162 11.65 13.20 -19.75
N LEU A 163 10.85 13.59 -18.76
CA LEU A 163 10.40 14.97 -18.61
C LEU A 163 11.51 15.86 -18.06
N GLN A 164 11.86 16.89 -18.82
CA GLN A 164 12.73 17.95 -18.32
C GLN A 164 12.01 18.72 -17.18
N PRO A 165 12.73 19.22 -16.16
CA PRO A 165 12.13 19.86 -14.99
C PRO A 165 11.07 20.92 -15.30
N MET A 166 11.31 21.74 -16.34
CA MET A 166 10.36 22.77 -16.79
C MET A 166 9.08 22.20 -17.40
N GLN A 167 9.17 21.07 -18.09
CA GLN A 167 8.02 20.38 -18.66
C GLN A 167 7.19 19.71 -17.56
N ALA A 168 7.86 19.08 -16.58
CA ALA A 168 7.21 18.50 -15.41
C ALA A 168 6.45 19.55 -14.59
N LEU A 169 7.07 20.73 -14.38
CA LEU A 169 6.41 21.85 -13.71
C LEU A 169 5.19 22.36 -14.48
N GLY A 170 5.29 22.49 -15.81
CA GLY A 170 4.17 22.88 -16.66
C GLY A 170 2.98 21.93 -16.51
N LEU A 171 3.22 20.62 -16.62
CA LEU A 171 2.18 19.60 -16.44
C LEU A 171 1.57 19.63 -15.03
N TYR A 172 2.37 19.91 -14.00
CA TYR A 172 1.88 20.07 -12.63
C TYR A 172 0.98 21.32 -12.48
N LEU A 173 1.35 22.46 -13.06
CA LEU A 173 0.52 23.67 -13.01
C LEU A 173 -0.82 23.47 -13.73
N ASP A 174 -0.78 22.81 -14.89
CA ASP A 174 -1.97 22.46 -15.66
C ASP A 174 -2.86 21.48 -14.87
N SER A 175 -2.25 20.53 -14.12
CA SER A 175 -2.97 19.60 -13.22
C SER A 175 -3.73 20.31 -12.07
N ARG A 176 -3.31 21.52 -11.72
CA ARG A 176 -3.86 22.34 -10.63
C ARG A 176 -4.76 23.47 -11.16
N ASN A 177 -5.05 23.51 -12.47
CA ASN A 177 -5.78 24.59 -13.15
C ASN A 177 -5.17 25.98 -12.84
N ILE A 178 -3.85 26.09 -12.75
CA ILE A 178 -3.16 27.37 -12.55
C ILE A 178 -2.84 27.96 -13.91
N GLU A 179 -3.56 29.02 -14.29
CA GLU A 179 -3.50 29.64 -15.62
C GLU A 179 -3.16 31.14 -15.56
N GLY A 180 -2.89 31.73 -16.73
CA GLY A 180 -2.67 33.17 -16.92
C GLY A 180 -1.43 33.72 -16.21
N GLU A 181 -1.50 34.98 -15.78
CA GLU A 181 -0.36 35.74 -15.23
C GLU A 181 0.35 35.02 -14.06
N ARG A 182 -0.40 34.24 -13.28
CA ARG A 182 0.14 33.45 -12.17
C ARG A 182 1.01 32.30 -12.66
N ARG A 183 0.63 31.62 -13.75
CA ARG A 183 1.41 30.56 -14.39
C ARG A 183 2.72 31.12 -14.92
N ASP A 184 2.65 32.23 -15.64
CA ASP A 184 3.82 32.86 -16.27
C ASP A 184 4.84 33.35 -15.25
N LYS A 185 4.36 33.86 -14.11
CA LYS A 185 5.23 34.27 -12.99
C LYS A 185 5.94 33.08 -12.34
N ILE A 186 5.24 31.96 -12.16
CA ILE A 186 5.81 30.75 -11.58
C ILE A 186 6.85 30.13 -12.52
N MET A 187 6.53 30.03 -13.81
CA MET A 187 7.43 29.46 -14.83
C MET A 187 8.73 30.26 -14.93
N ARG A 188 8.63 31.59 -15.03
CA ARG A 188 9.81 32.48 -15.07
C ARG A 188 10.68 32.36 -13.83
N LYS A 189 10.05 32.29 -12.65
CA LYS A 189 10.83 32.18 -11.41
C LYS A 189 11.50 30.82 -11.26
N ALA A 190 10.88 29.77 -11.76
CA ALA A 190 11.48 28.44 -11.79
C ALA A 190 12.69 28.38 -12.75
N GLU A 191 12.59 29.03 -13.91
CA GLU A 191 13.70 29.14 -14.88
C GLU A 191 14.91 29.85 -14.26
N GLU A 192 14.70 31.00 -13.61
CA GLU A 192 15.74 31.73 -12.88
C GLU A 192 16.43 30.86 -11.81
N LEU A 193 15.67 30.07 -11.05
CA LEU A 193 16.21 29.22 -9.99
C LEU A 193 17.03 28.05 -10.54
N ILE A 194 16.59 27.45 -11.65
CA ILE A 194 17.31 26.34 -12.31
C ILE A 194 18.60 26.84 -12.95
N GLU A 195 18.58 28.02 -13.56
CA GLU A 195 19.80 28.64 -14.10
C GLU A 195 20.80 29.00 -13.00
N MET A 196 20.33 29.45 -11.82
CA MET A 196 21.19 29.72 -10.67
C MET A 196 21.87 28.46 -10.14
N ASP A 197 21.15 27.34 -10.05
CA ASP A 197 21.66 26.05 -9.55
C ASP A 197 22.68 25.42 -10.51
N LEU A 198 22.52 25.63 -11.82
CA LEU A 198 23.48 25.19 -12.85
C LEU A 198 24.73 26.08 -12.92
N ALA A 199 24.68 27.30 -12.38
CA ALA A 199 25.76 28.28 -12.42
C ALA A 199 26.70 28.23 -11.19
N ASP A 200 26.41 27.39 -10.19
CA ASP A 200 27.25 27.23 -9.00
C ASP A 200 27.83 25.80 -8.87
N PRO A 201 29.04 25.52 -9.39
CA PRO A 201 29.65 24.19 -9.30
C PRO A 201 30.27 23.87 -7.93
N ASN A 202 30.17 24.75 -6.94
CA ASN A 202 30.94 24.63 -5.69
C ASN A 202 30.07 24.59 -4.45
N GLU A 203 29.44 23.45 -4.19
CA GLU A 203 29.23 22.97 -2.82
C GLU A 203 29.07 21.44 -2.80
N VAL A 204 30.18 20.75 -3.04
CA VAL A 204 30.41 19.38 -2.53
C VAL A 204 31.61 19.44 -1.61
N GLY A 205 31.34 19.55 -0.32
CA GLY A 205 32.25 19.32 0.79
C GLY A 205 31.57 18.42 1.81
#